data_AF-A0A6I4XJ19-F1
#
_entry.id   AF-A0A6I4XJ19-F1
#
_cell.length_a   1.000
_cell.length_b   1.000
_cell.length_c   1.000
_cell.angle_alpha   90.00
_cell.angle_beta   90.00
_cell.angle_gamma   90.00
#
_symmetry.space_group_name_H-M   'P 1'
#
loop_
_entity.id
_entity.type
_entity.pdbx_description
1 polymer ?
#
loop_
_entity_poly.entity_id
_entity_poly.type
_entity_poly.pdbx_seq_one_letter_code
_entity_poly.pdbx_strand_id
1 'polypeptide(L)'
;MKCLYTPDEILSISIENGQKKIQKPLVAKLILGFIGGAIISLGYLAYVRVSASIPADLASVQALVGAAVFPIGLIVILMAGGELITGNMMAVSTAWFAKKVSFRELLVNWVTITLANMVGA
;
A
#
# COMPACT_ATOMS: atom_id res chain seq x y z
N MET A 1 5.24 17.52 22.86
CA MET A 1 5.38 16.57 21.73
C MET A 1 3.97 16.15 21.32
N LYS A 2 3.48 16.54 20.14
CA LYS A 2 2.17 16.07 19.64
C LYS A 2 2.40 14.67 19.07
N CYS A 3 1.87 13.63 19.73
CA CYS A 3 2.05 12.25 19.28
C CYS A 3 1.07 11.85 18.15
N LEU A 4 0.04 12.64 17.90
CA LEU A 4 -0.99 12.39 16.90
C LEU A 4 -1.36 13.70 16.18
N TYR A 5 -1.55 13.60 14.87
CA TYR A 5 -2.03 14.69 14.02
C TYR A 5 -3.55 14.83 14.09
N THR A 6 -4.06 16.06 13.98
CA THR A 6 -5.50 16.29 13.79
C THR A 6 -5.93 15.85 12.39
N PRO A 7 -7.24 15.61 12.15
CA PRO A 7 -7.73 15.28 10.81
C PRO A 7 -7.30 16.28 9.72
N ASP A 8 -7.27 17.58 10.02
CA ASP A 8 -6.82 18.62 9.08
C ASP A 8 -5.31 18.53 8.79
N GLU A 9 -4.51 18.25 9.81
CA GLU A 9 -3.07 18.00 9.67
C GLU A 9 -2.83 16.72 8.81
N ILE A 10 -3.58 15.64 9.06
CA ILE A 10 -3.51 14.39 8.29
C ILE A 10 -3.88 14.61 6.83
N LEU A 11 -4.94 15.37 6.55
CA LEU A 11 -5.36 15.69 5.19
C LEU A 11 -4.26 16.46 4.45
N SER A 12 -3.69 17.48 5.10
CA SER A 12 -2.61 18.28 4.53
C SER A 12 -1.38 17.43 4.20
N ILE A 13 -0.98 16.55 5.11
CA ILE A 13 0.12 15.59 4.90
C ILE A 13 -0.20 14.61 3.76
N SER A 14 -1.44 14.13 3.67
CA SER A 14 -1.86 13.19 2.62
C SER A 14 -1.83 13.82 1.24
N ILE A 15 -2.27 15.07 1.11
CA ILE A 15 -2.19 15.86 -0.13
C ILE A 15 -0.72 16.03 -0.56
N GLU A 16 0.16 16.43 0.36
CA GLU A 16 1.59 16.61 0.08
C GLU A 16 2.24 15.29 -0.37
N ASN A 17 1.93 14.20 0.33
CA ASN A 17 2.41 12.87 -0.02
C ASN A 17 1.90 12.42 -1.40
N GLY A 18 0.64 12.71 -1.75
CA GLY A 18 0.08 12.46 -3.08
C GLY A 18 0.85 13.16 -4.20
N GLN A 19 1.18 14.45 -4.01
CA GLN A 19 1.99 15.20 -4.97
C GLN A 19 3.40 14.60 -5.11
N LYS A 20 4.06 14.30 -3.98
CA LYS A 20 5.40 13.68 -3.96
C LYS A 20 5.43 12.34 -4.70
N LYS A 21 4.38 11.51 -4.55
CA LYS A 21 4.25 10.25 -5.28
C LYS A 21 4.15 10.45 -6.79
N ILE A 22 3.41 11.46 -7.25
CA ILE A 22 3.35 11.82 -8.69
C ILE A 22 4.72 12.28 -9.21
N GLN A 23 5.47 13.05 -8.43
CA GLN A 23 6.77 13.61 -8.84
C GLN A 23 7.90 12.56 -8.94
N LYS A 24 7.73 11.35 -8.38
CA LYS A 24 8.74 10.30 -8.48
C LYS A 24 9.02 9.93 -9.95
N PRO A 25 10.31 9.74 -10.33
CA PRO A 25 10.66 9.20 -11.64
C PRO A 25 9.96 7.87 -11.91
N LEU A 26 9.62 7.60 -13.18
CA LEU A 26 8.92 6.37 -13.58
C LEU A 26 9.66 5.11 -13.11
N VAL A 27 10.98 5.06 -13.28
CA VAL A 27 11.81 3.93 -12.85
C VAL A 27 11.67 3.67 -11.34
N ALA A 28 11.66 4.73 -10.52
CA ALA A 28 11.47 4.59 -9.08
C ALA A 28 10.08 4.06 -8.74
N LYS A 29 9.02 4.54 -9.43
CA LYS A 29 7.65 4.03 -9.26
C LYS A 29 7.55 2.55 -9.60
N LEU A 30 8.20 2.11 -10.67
CA LEU A 30 8.19 0.71 -11.11
C LEU A 30 8.93 -0.19 -10.12
N ILE A 31 10.13 0.20 -9.66
CA ILE A 31 10.91 -0.58 -8.69
C ILE A 31 10.17 -0.67 -7.34
N LEU A 32 9.74 0.47 -6.80
CA LEU A 32 9.03 0.51 -5.52
C LEU A 32 7.65 -0.15 -5.61
N GLY A 33 7.01 -0.12 -6.78
CA GLY A 33 5.76 -0.81 -7.06
C GLY A 33 5.95 -2.33 -7.13
N PHE A 34 6.98 -2.81 -7.82
CA PHE A 34 7.35 -4.22 -7.85
C PHE A 34 7.63 -4.75 -6.45
N ILE A 35 8.47 -4.04 -5.67
CA ILE A 35 8.75 -4.39 -4.28
C ILE A 35 7.47 -4.37 -3.44
N GLY A 36 6.57 -3.40 -3.69
CA GLY A 36 5.25 -3.34 -3.06
C GLY A 36 4.42 -4.59 -3.27
N GLY A 37 4.34 -5.08 -4.51
CA GLY A 37 3.66 -6.34 -4.84
C GLY A 37 4.30 -7.53 -4.12
N ALA A 38 5.61 -7.68 -4.25
CA ALA A 38 6.35 -8.81 -3.70
C ALA A 38 6.21 -8.92 -2.17
N ILE A 39 6.32 -7.81 -1.44
CA ILE A 39 6.20 -7.80 0.02
C ILE A 39 4.77 -8.15 0.47
N ILE A 40 3.74 -7.70 -0.26
CA ILE A 40 2.35 -8.06 0.04
C ILE A 40 2.11 -9.55 -0.23
N SER A 41 2.64 -10.09 -1.33
CA SER A 41 2.58 -11.52 -1.61
C SER A 41 3.30 -12.36 -0.56
N LEU A 42 4.44 -11.89 -0.02
CA LEU A 42 5.10 -12.56 1.10
C LEU A 42 4.27 -12.52 2.39
N GLY A 43 3.61 -11.40 2.70
CA GLY A 43 2.65 -11.32 3.81
C GLY A 43 1.48 -12.29 3.63
N TYR A 44 0.96 -12.43 2.40
CA TYR A 44 -0.08 -13.40 2.07
C TYR A 44 0.41 -14.85 2.12
N LEU A 45 1.64 -15.13 1.69
CA LEU A 45 2.26 -16.45 1.81
C LEU A 45 2.38 -16.87 3.28
N ALA A 46 2.74 -15.92 4.17
CA ALA A 46 2.77 -16.18 5.61
C ALA A 46 1.37 -16.49 6.17
N TYR A 47 0.34 -15.75 5.75
CA TYR A 47 -1.07 -16.08 6.04
C TYR A 47 -1.38 -17.52 5.65
N VAL A 48 -1.13 -17.89 4.38
CA VAL A 48 -1.46 -19.22 3.85
C VAL A 48 -0.71 -20.31 4.61
N ARG A 49 0.58 -20.09 4.89
CA ARG A 49 1.44 -21.08 5.57
C ARG A 49 0.98 -21.39 6.99
N VAL A 50 0.57 -20.37 7.73
CA VAL A 50 0.11 -20.53 9.12
C VAL A 50 -1.29 -21.11 9.15
N SER A 51 -2.22 -20.60 8.34
CA SER A 51 -3.59 -21.12 8.26
C SER A 51 -3.63 -22.59 7.82
N ALA A 52 -2.77 -23.00 6.88
CA ALA A 52 -2.67 -24.39 6.42
C ALA A 52 -2.16 -25.37 7.50
N SER A 53 -1.56 -24.87 8.59
CA SER A 53 -1.08 -25.71 9.70
C SER A 53 -2.15 -25.97 10.76
N ILE A 54 -3.31 -25.32 10.67
CA ILE A 54 -4.40 -25.43 11.63
C ILE A 54 -5.48 -26.35 11.04
N PRO A 55 -6.08 -27.25 11.82
CA PRO A 55 -7.18 -28.12 11.37
C PRO A 55 -8.38 -27.37 10.77
N ALA A 56 -9.03 -27.96 9.76
CA ALA A 56 -10.12 -27.31 9.00
C ALA A 56 -11.43 -27.15 9.79
N ASP A 57 -11.65 -27.97 10.83
CA ASP A 57 -12.76 -27.84 11.78
C ASP A 57 -12.61 -26.60 12.69
N LEU A 58 -11.43 -25.98 12.72
CA LEU A 58 -11.15 -24.73 13.43
C LEU A 58 -11.06 -23.53 12.48
N ALA A 59 -11.98 -23.42 11.51
CA ALA A 59 -11.98 -22.37 10.48
C ALA A 59 -11.88 -20.93 11.05
N SER A 60 -12.57 -20.63 12.15
CA SER A 60 -12.47 -19.31 12.81
C SER A 60 -11.06 -19.02 13.35
N VAL A 61 -10.37 -20.05 13.84
CA VAL A 61 -8.99 -19.94 14.34
C VAL A 61 -8.02 -19.78 13.17
N GLN A 62 -8.20 -20.54 12.08
CA GLN A 62 -7.43 -20.38 10.84
C GLN A 62 -7.49 -18.94 10.33
N ALA A 63 -8.69 -18.36 10.28
CA ALA A 63 -8.92 -17.01 9.82
C ALA A 63 -8.26 -15.98 10.74
N LEU A 64 -8.44 -16.11 12.06
CA LEU A 64 -7.88 -15.17 13.04
C LEU A 64 -6.35 -15.17 13.01
N VAL A 65 -5.73 -16.35 13.08
CA VAL A 65 -4.27 -16.47 13.14
C VAL A 65 -3.64 -16.02 11.81
N GLY A 66 -4.20 -16.44 10.68
CA GLY A 66 -3.73 -15.98 9.37
C GLY A 66 -3.82 -14.46 9.26
N ALA A 67 -4.99 -13.88 9.57
CA ALA A 67 -5.22 -12.44 9.47
C ALA A 67 -4.34 -11.61 10.42
N ALA A 68 -3.92 -12.18 11.56
CA ALA A 68 -2.98 -11.53 12.47
C ALA A 68 -1.55 -11.44 11.91
N VAL A 69 -1.15 -12.37 11.03
CA VAL A 69 0.20 -12.43 10.45
C VAL A 69 0.32 -11.60 9.17
N PHE A 70 -0.74 -11.53 8.36
CA PHE A 70 -0.74 -10.78 7.10
C PHE A 70 -0.22 -9.32 7.18
N PRO A 71 -0.53 -8.51 8.22
CA PRO A 71 -0.09 -7.12 8.33
C PRO A 71 1.42 -6.90 8.32
N ILE A 72 2.23 -7.93 8.54
CA ILE A 72 3.69 -7.84 8.44
C ILE A 72 4.12 -7.31 7.07
N GLY A 73 3.47 -7.75 5.98
CA GLY A 73 3.74 -7.22 4.64
C GLY A 73 3.48 -5.71 4.54
N LEU A 74 2.37 -5.23 5.12
CA LEU A 74 2.04 -3.81 5.15
C LEU A 74 3.03 -2.98 5.99
N ILE A 75 3.48 -3.51 7.12
CA ILE A 75 4.46 -2.83 7.99
C ILE A 75 5.79 -2.65 7.25
N VAL A 76 6.29 -3.73 6.62
CA VAL A 76 7.56 -3.70 5.90
C VAL A 76 7.53 -2.71 4.74
N ILE A 77 6.45 -2.69 3.93
CA ILE A 77 6.38 -1.79 2.79
C ILE A 77 6.26 -0.31 3.20
N LEU A 78 5.57 -0.03 4.31
CA LEU A 78 5.49 1.32 4.87
C LEU A 78 6.86 1.80 5.36
N MET A 79 7.63 0.94 6.03
CA MET A 79 8.99 1.27 6.47
C MET A 79 9.97 1.43 5.31
N ALA A 80 9.84 0.61 4.27
CA ALA A 80 10.67 0.69 3.06
C ALA A 80 10.31 1.89 2.16
N GLY A 81 9.18 2.56 2.41
CA GLY A 81 8.70 3.66 1.57
C GLY A 81 8.24 3.21 0.18
N GLY A 82 7.74 1.97 0.07
CA GLY A 82 7.31 1.40 -1.20
C GLY A 82 6.05 2.03 -1.77
N GLU A 83 5.73 1.64 -3.01
CA GLU A 83 4.55 2.11 -3.73
C GLU A 83 3.50 1.00 -3.80
N LEU A 84 2.38 1.19 -3.10
CA LEU A 84 1.24 0.28 -3.17
C LEU A 84 0.03 1.02 -3.74
N ILE A 85 -0.70 0.37 -4.65
CA ILE A 85 -1.84 0.98 -5.34
C ILE A 85 -2.90 1.46 -4.35
N THR A 86 -3.22 0.69 -3.32
CA THR A 86 -4.22 1.08 -2.31
C THR A 86 -3.83 2.35 -1.56
N GLY A 87 -2.55 2.52 -1.23
CA GLY A 87 -2.02 3.76 -0.65
C GLY A 87 -2.05 4.94 -1.62
N ASN A 88 -1.79 4.69 -2.92
CA ASN A 88 -1.86 5.72 -3.96
C ASN A 88 -3.31 6.13 -4.26
N MET A 89 -4.26 5.21 -4.21
CA MET A 89 -5.70 5.51 -4.32
C MET A 89 -6.17 6.49 -3.23
N MET A 90 -5.56 6.46 -2.04
CA MET A 90 -5.82 7.45 -1.00
C MET A 90 -5.03 8.76 -1.21
N ALA A 91 -3.69 8.68 -1.26
CA ALA A 91 -2.85 9.89 -1.25
C ALA A 91 -2.97 10.70 -2.56
N VAL A 92 -2.96 10.05 -3.72
CA VAL A 92 -3.02 10.75 -5.01
C VAL A 92 -4.43 11.31 -5.27
N SER A 93 -5.49 10.62 -4.82
CA SER A 93 -6.85 11.16 -4.90
C SER A 93 -7.04 12.40 -4.05
N THR A 94 -6.54 12.40 -2.82
CA THR A 94 -6.66 13.58 -1.95
C THR A 94 -5.91 14.78 -2.57
N ALA A 95 -4.73 14.55 -3.17
CA ALA A 95 -4.05 15.57 -3.95
C ALA A 95 -4.86 16.04 -5.18
N TRP A 96 -5.56 15.13 -5.87
CA TRP A 96 -6.42 15.49 -7.01
C TRP A 96 -7.63 16.34 -6.57
N PHE A 97 -8.32 15.95 -5.50
CA PHE A 97 -9.42 16.73 -4.92
C PHE A 97 -8.96 18.12 -4.48
N ALA A 98 -7.72 18.24 -3.98
CA ALA A 98 -7.08 19.50 -3.65
C ALA A 98 -6.58 20.30 -4.88
N LYS A 99 -6.85 19.83 -6.10
CA LYS A 99 -6.42 20.42 -7.39
C LYS A 99 -4.90 20.57 -7.50
N LYS A 100 -4.15 19.69 -6.83
CA LYS A 100 -2.69 19.70 -6.79
C LYS A 100 -2.03 18.77 -7.81
N VAL A 101 -2.80 17.86 -8.39
CA VAL A 101 -2.42 16.97 -9.49
C VAL A 101 -3.57 16.90 -10.48
N SER A 102 -3.27 16.65 -11.75
CA SER A 102 -4.27 16.49 -12.80
C SER A 102 -4.94 15.10 -12.75
N PHE A 103 -6.14 15.00 -13.31
CA PHE A 103 -6.84 13.71 -13.43
C PHE A 103 -6.03 12.69 -14.27
N ARG A 104 -5.32 13.16 -15.29
CA ARG A 104 -4.43 12.32 -16.11
C ARG A 104 -3.29 11.74 -15.28
N GLU A 105 -2.63 12.56 -14.45
CA GLU A 105 -1.55 12.10 -13.56
C GLU A 105 -2.05 11.06 -12.55
N LEU A 106 -3.25 11.25 -12.01
CA LEU A 106 -3.90 10.29 -11.12
C LEU A 106 -4.09 8.93 -11.81
N LEU A 107 -4.72 8.91 -13.00
CA LEU A 107 -4.97 7.66 -13.72
C LEU A 107 -3.67 6.97 -14.16
N VAL A 108 -2.71 7.73 -14.68
CA VAL A 108 -1.41 7.17 -15.11
C VAL A 108 -0.67 6.58 -13.91
N ASN A 109 -0.67 7.25 -12.75
CA ASN A 109 -0.08 6.71 -11.54
C ASN A 109 -0.77 5.42 -11.10
N TRP A 110 -2.10 5.39 -11.04
CA TRP A 110 -2.84 4.19 -10.65
C TRP A 110 -2.55 3.00 -11.55
N VAL A 111 -2.60 3.19 -12.87
CA VAL A 111 -2.27 2.11 -13.82
C VAL A 111 -0.83 1.65 -13.65
N THR A 112 0.12 2.60 -13.56
CA THR A 112 1.56 2.28 -13.42
C THR A 112 1.83 1.47 -12.15
N ILE A 113 1.33 1.92 -11.00
CA ILE A 113 1.57 1.25 -9.72
C ILE A 113 0.81 -0.08 -9.66
N THR A 114 -0.40 -0.16 -10.22
CA THR A 114 -1.16 -1.43 -10.31
C THR A 114 -0.37 -2.47 -11.10
N LEU A 115 0.11 -2.12 -12.30
CA LEU A 115 0.88 -3.06 -13.12
C LEU A 115 2.18 -3.47 -12.44
N ALA A 116 2.90 -2.52 -11.81
CA ALA A 116 4.11 -2.84 -11.07
C ALA A 116 3.84 -3.76 -9.86
N ASN A 117 2.78 -3.48 -9.09
CA ASN A 117 2.35 -4.35 -7.99
C ASN A 117 1.97 -5.74 -8.50
N MET A 118 1.25 -5.85 -9.62
CA MET A 118 0.86 -7.14 -10.21
C MET A 118 2.07 -7.95 -10.69
N VAL A 119 3.10 -7.32 -11.24
CA VAL A 119 4.32 -8.01 -11.68
C VAL A 119 5.16 -8.48 -10.48
N GLY A 120 5.12 -7.73 -9.38
CA GLY A 120 5.82 -8.12 -8.16
C GLY A 120 5.10 -9.17 -7.32
N ALA A 121 3.77 -9.22 -7.41
CA ALA A 121 2.93 -10.11 -6.62
C ALA A 121 2.94 -11.55 -7.14
#